data_AF-A0A091U8H8-F1
#
_entry.id   AF-A0A091U8H8-F1
#
_cell.length_a   1.000
_cell.length_b   1.000
_cell.length_c   1.000
_cell.angle_alpha   90.00
_cell.angle_beta   90.00
_cell.angle_gamma   90.00
#
_symmetry.space_group_name_H-M   'P 1'
#
loop_
_entity.id
_entity.type
_entity.pdbx_description
1 polymer ?
#
loop_
_entity_poly.entity_id
_entity_poly.type
_entity_poly.pdbx_seq_one_letter_code
_entity_poly.pdbx_strand_id
1 'polypeptide(L)'
;LIQVSQYTFAMCSYREKKSEPQELMQLEGYTVDYTAPHTGLQGGRMFFNAVKEGDTVIFASDDEQDRILWVQAMYRATGQSYKPIPASQAQKMNPKGGNVNTDISPLCKLAFFFFYTDRGQKHGMDEFISANPCKFDHASLFRLLQRQTLDHRLNDSYSCLGWFSPGQVFVLDEYCARYGVRGCHRHLCYLNELIEHSENGSVIDPTLLHYSFAFCASHVHGNRPDGIGTVSVEEKERFEEIKDRLSSLLENQISHFRYCFPFGRPEGALKATLSLLERVLMKDIATPIPAEEVKKVVRKCLEKAALINYTRLTEYAKIEETMNQATPARKLEEVLHLAELCIEVLQQNEEHHSEAFAWWPELLAEHAEKFLSLYSVDMDSALEAQPQDSWDSFPLFQLLNNALRNDTFLCNGKFHKHLQEIFVPMVIRYIDLMESSIAQSIHRGLEQESWQPVKSITNSLPNVALPKVPSLPLNLPQIPSFTTPTWMTSLYDSTNGSATSEDLFWKLDALQMFVFDLHWPEPEFAHHLEQRLKLMATDMIEACVKRTRIAFELKLQKTNKSTDLRIPASLCTMFNVLVDAKKQTAKLCILDGGQE
;
A
#
# COMPACT_ATOMS: atom_id res chain seq x y z
N LEU A 1 18.88 -10.75 41.15
CA LEU A 1 19.97 -10.02 41.84
C LEU A 1 20.71 -9.19 40.79
N ILE A 2 20.97 -7.90 41.04
CA ILE A 2 21.61 -7.00 40.06
C ILE A 2 22.82 -6.32 40.71
N GLN A 3 23.93 -6.30 39.99
CA GLN A 3 25.10 -5.50 40.33
C GLN A 3 24.90 -4.06 39.80
N VAL A 4 24.66 -3.10 40.71
CA VAL A 4 24.43 -1.69 40.35
C VAL A 4 25.77 -0.96 40.17
N SER A 5 26.78 -1.32 40.97
CA SER A 5 28.13 -0.79 40.88
C SER A 5 29.17 -1.85 41.30
N GLN A 6 30.46 -1.52 41.25
CA GLN A 6 31.50 -2.41 41.78
C GLN A 6 31.35 -2.72 43.29
N TYR A 7 30.65 -1.85 44.04
CA TYR A 7 30.49 -1.95 45.50
C TYR A 7 29.03 -2.06 45.95
N THR A 8 28.08 -2.05 45.03
CA THR A 8 26.65 -1.96 45.36
C THR A 8 25.85 -3.02 44.61
N PHE A 9 25.12 -3.83 45.38
CA PHE A 9 24.17 -4.81 44.88
C PHE A 9 22.75 -4.44 45.29
N ALA A 10 21.80 -4.73 44.41
CA ALA A 10 20.38 -4.58 44.71
C ALA A 10 19.61 -5.84 44.31
N MET A 11 18.67 -6.21 45.17
CA MET A 11 17.65 -7.20 44.87
C MET A 11 16.45 -6.45 44.30
N CYS A 12 16.07 -6.81 43.07
CA CYS A 12 14.97 -6.20 42.36
C CYS A 12 13.95 -7.28 42.00
N SER A 13 12.68 -7.06 42.32
CA SER A 13 11.56 -7.86 41.84
C SER A 13 10.90 -7.13 40.66
N TYR A 14 10.72 -7.80 39.52
CA TYR A 14 10.09 -7.23 38.33
C TYR A 14 8.78 -7.95 38.02
N ARG A 15 7.77 -7.20 37.56
CA ARG A 15 6.60 -7.79 36.91
C ARG A 15 6.91 -8.05 35.43
N GLU A 16 6.32 -9.10 34.87
CA GLU A 16 6.40 -9.37 33.44
C GLU A 16 6.05 -8.12 32.61
N LYS A 17 6.88 -7.85 31.59
CA LYS A 17 6.71 -6.75 30.63
C LYS A 17 6.78 -5.33 31.22
N LYS A 18 7.40 -5.13 32.39
CA LYS A 18 7.73 -3.79 32.92
C LYS A 18 9.23 -3.64 33.18
N SER A 19 9.78 -2.48 32.81
CA SER A 19 11.19 -2.13 32.97
C SER A 19 11.55 -1.59 34.36
N GLU A 20 10.55 -1.19 35.16
CA GLU A 20 10.74 -0.67 36.52
C GLU A 20 10.55 -1.78 37.58
N PRO A 21 11.43 -1.88 38.59
CA PRO A 21 11.31 -2.87 39.65
C PRO A 21 10.12 -2.53 40.57
N GLN A 22 9.29 -3.53 40.88
CA GLN A 22 8.18 -3.41 41.82
C GLN A 22 8.67 -3.31 43.28
N GLU A 23 9.71 -4.07 43.62
CA GLU A 23 10.38 -4.01 44.91
C GLU A 23 11.89 -3.92 44.70
N LEU A 24 12.53 -3.02 45.42
CA LEU A 24 13.97 -2.78 45.37
C LEU A 24 14.52 -2.82 46.80
N MET A 25 15.49 -3.70 47.04
CA MET A 25 16.21 -3.78 48.31
C MET A 25 17.71 -3.70 48.06
N GLN A 26 18.35 -2.68 48.62
CA GLN A 26 19.81 -2.52 48.53
C GLN A 26 20.51 -3.43 49.53
N LEU A 27 21.53 -4.15 49.08
CA LEU A 27 22.30 -5.11 49.89
C LEU A 27 23.61 -4.49 50.44
N GLU A 28 23.61 -3.18 50.69
CA GLU A 28 24.78 -2.48 51.22
C GLU A 28 25.03 -2.85 52.69
N GLY A 29 26.25 -3.27 53.00
CA GLY A 29 26.66 -3.70 54.34
C GLY A 29 26.20 -5.10 54.75
N TYR A 30 25.67 -5.90 53.82
CA TYR A 30 25.43 -7.33 54.05
C TYR A 30 26.74 -8.13 53.95
N THR A 31 26.86 -9.23 54.70
CA THR A 31 27.93 -10.23 54.49
C THR A 31 27.34 -11.43 53.73
N VAL A 32 28.10 -12.00 52.81
CA VAL A 32 27.68 -13.15 52.00
C VAL A 32 28.35 -14.44 52.47
N ASP A 33 27.60 -15.54 52.56
CA ASP A 33 28.12 -16.86 52.90
C ASP A 33 27.45 -18.01 52.13
N TYR A 34 28.16 -19.13 52.01
CA TYR A 34 27.60 -20.36 51.48
C TYR A 34 26.70 -21.04 52.51
N THR A 35 25.53 -21.51 52.09
CA THR A 35 24.58 -22.19 52.96
C THR A 35 24.24 -23.58 52.46
N ALA A 36 23.86 -24.47 53.40
CA ALA A 36 23.35 -25.79 53.06
C ALA A 36 21.97 -25.68 52.39
N PRO A 37 21.57 -26.69 51.59
CA PRO A 37 20.24 -26.73 51.00
C PRO A 37 19.16 -26.65 52.08
N HIS A 38 18.23 -25.70 51.92
CA HIS A 38 17.09 -25.56 52.83
C HIS A 38 15.92 -26.38 52.31
N THR A 39 15.55 -27.44 53.02
CA THR A 39 14.40 -28.30 52.72
C THR A 39 13.11 -27.56 53.01
N GLY A 40 12.59 -26.81 52.03
CA GLY A 40 11.32 -26.08 52.16
C GLY A 40 11.14 -24.92 51.17
N LEU A 41 12.20 -24.49 50.48
CA LEU A 41 12.15 -23.44 49.45
C LEU A 41 12.07 -24.07 48.06
N GLN A 42 11.16 -23.60 47.20
CA GLN A 42 11.05 -24.02 45.81
C GLN A 42 11.95 -23.16 44.91
N GLY A 43 12.76 -23.81 44.07
CA GLY A 43 13.67 -23.18 43.10
C GLY A 43 15.14 -23.17 43.56
N GLY A 44 16.04 -23.60 42.68
CA GLY A 44 17.49 -23.68 42.91
C GLY A 44 17.95 -24.95 43.64
N ARG A 45 19.13 -25.47 43.25
CA ARG A 45 19.79 -26.64 43.88
C ARG A 45 20.89 -26.23 44.85
N MET A 46 21.47 -25.05 44.65
CA MET A 46 22.60 -24.51 45.41
C MET A 46 22.21 -23.19 46.07
N PHE A 47 22.57 -23.02 47.34
CA PHE A 47 22.14 -21.88 48.15
C PHE A 47 23.32 -21.07 48.69
N PHE A 48 23.09 -19.77 48.86
CA PHE A 48 23.95 -18.84 49.58
C PHE A 48 23.07 -17.79 50.27
N ASN A 49 23.57 -17.16 51.35
CA ASN A 49 22.82 -16.13 52.06
C ASN A 49 23.59 -14.82 52.14
N ALA A 50 22.84 -13.73 52.31
CA ALA A 50 23.33 -12.42 52.69
C ALA A 50 22.75 -12.06 54.06
N VAL A 51 23.59 -11.65 55.01
CA VAL A 51 23.19 -11.37 56.40
C VAL A 51 23.60 -9.96 56.83
N LYS A 52 22.71 -9.22 57.48
CA LYS A 52 22.99 -7.91 58.10
C LYS A 52 22.13 -7.71 59.35
N GLU A 53 22.73 -7.51 60.52
CA GLU A 53 22.05 -7.09 61.77
C GLU A 53 20.76 -7.88 62.14
N GLY A 54 20.68 -9.17 61.79
CA GLY A 54 19.52 -10.03 62.04
C GLY A 54 18.63 -10.30 60.81
N ASP A 55 18.77 -9.51 59.75
CA ASP A 55 18.13 -9.75 58.47
C ASP A 55 18.94 -10.78 57.67
N THR A 56 18.28 -11.86 57.23
CA THR A 56 18.88 -12.92 56.42
C THR A 56 18.11 -13.09 55.12
N VAL A 57 18.80 -12.94 54.00
CA VAL A 57 18.24 -13.12 52.66
C VAL A 57 18.90 -14.36 52.04
N ILE A 58 18.11 -15.33 51.63
CA ILE A 58 18.61 -16.58 51.05
C ILE A 58 18.39 -16.54 49.54
N PHE A 59 19.45 -16.80 48.78
CA PHE A 59 19.44 -16.92 47.33
C PHE A 59 19.64 -18.37 46.92
N ALA A 60 19.00 -18.74 45.82
CA ALA A 60 19.10 -20.07 45.23
C ALA A 60 19.50 -19.96 43.76
N SER A 61 20.39 -20.85 43.31
CA SER A 61 20.79 -21.00 41.90
C SER A 61 20.75 -22.48 41.51
N ASP A 62 20.50 -22.77 40.24
CA ASP A 62 20.51 -24.13 39.70
C ASP A 62 21.93 -24.62 39.37
N ASP A 63 22.89 -23.71 39.22
CA ASP A 63 24.30 -24.01 38.89
C ASP A 63 25.26 -23.58 40.02
N GLU A 64 26.22 -24.46 40.31
CA GLU A 64 27.31 -24.22 41.25
C GLU A 64 28.25 -23.11 40.78
N GLN A 65 28.52 -23.02 39.46
CA GLN A 65 29.44 -22.00 38.94
C GLN A 65 28.85 -20.60 39.09
N ASP A 66 27.56 -20.46 38.80
CA ASP A 66 26.81 -19.22 38.96
C ASP A 66 26.78 -18.80 40.45
N ARG A 67 26.51 -19.73 41.37
CA ARG A 67 26.64 -19.48 42.82
C ARG A 67 28.02 -18.93 43.19
N ILE A 68 29.09 -19.56 42.70
CA ILE A 68 30.47 -19.12 43.00
C ILE A 68 30.72 -17.70 42.49
N LEU A 69 30.27 -17.38 41.27
CA LEU A 69 30.41 -16.05 40.69
C LEU A 69 29.68 -14.99 41.50
N TRP A 70 28.43 -15.23 41.89
CA TRP A 70 27.65 -14.31 42.71
C TRP A 70 28.25 -14.08 44.09
N VAL A 71 28.65 -15.15 44.78
CA VAL A 71 29.30 -15.04 46.10
C VAL A 71 30.62 -14.27 46.00
N GLN A 72 31.43 -14.49 44.97
CA GLN A 72 32.67 -13.74 44.76
C GLN A 72 32.43 -12.26 44.42
N ALA A 73 31.38 -11.96 43.67
CA ALA A 73 31.04 -10.59 43.30
C ALA A 73 30.52 -9.81 44.53
N MET A 74 29.64 -10.44 45.32
CA MET A 74 29.16 -9.87 46.59
C MET A 74 30.28 -9.76 47.63
N TYR A 75 31.16 -10.75 47.77
CA TYR A 75 32.33 -10.66 48.67
C TYR A 75 33.21 -9.43 48.35
N ARG A 76 33.47 -9.18 47.05
CA ARG A 76 34.25 -8.01 46.62
C ARG A 76 33.56 -6.69 46.95
N ALA A 77 32.25 -6.62 46.78
CA ALA A 77 31.50 -5.41 47.05
C ALA A 77 31.30 -5.12 48.55
N THR A 78 31.10 -6.17 49.34
CA THR A 78 30.79 -6.06 50.78
C THR A 78 32.03 -5.79 51.62
N GLY A 79 33.22 -6.12 51.12
CA GLY A 79 34.48 -5.88 51.83
C GLY A 79 34.59 -6.66 53.14
N GLN A 80 33.78 -7.71 53.31
CA GLN A 80 33.81 -8.54 54.51
C GLN A 80 35.22 -9.11 54.77
N SER A 81 35.59 -9.19 56.05
CA SER A 81 36.97 -9.50 56.46
C SER A 81 37.40 -10.94 56.19
N TYR A 82 36.44 -11.87 56.11
CA TYR A 82 36.70 -13.28 55.82
C TYR A 82 36.16 -13.66 54.45
N LYS A 83 36.93 -14.48 53.73
CA LYS A 83 36.55 -15.01 52.43
C LYS A 83 35.57 -16.18 52.62
N PRO A 84 34.38 -16.17 52.00
CA PRO A 84 33.46 -17.31 52.02
C PRO A 84 34.13 -18.53 51.38
N ILE A 85 34.07 -19.68 52.04
CA ILE A 85 34.64 -20.94 51.54
C ILE A 85 33.48 -21.92 51.29
N PRO A 86 33.36 -22.50 50.09
CA PRO A 86 32.38 -23.55 49.85
C PRO A 86 32.66 -24.75 50.77
N ALA A 87 31.62 -25.34 51.36
CA ALA A 87 31.76 -26.51 52.24
C ALA A 87 32.54 -27.68 51.61
N SER A 88 32.57 -27.79 50.27
CA SER A 88 33.35 -28.77 49.52
C SER A 88 34.88 -28.55 49.59
N GLN A 89 35.36 -27.32 49.82
CA GLN A 89 36.80 -27.00 49.92
C GLN A 89 37.34 -26.95 51.35
N ALA A 90 36.46 -26.85 52.36
CA ALA A 90 36.85 -26.74 53.77
C ALA A 90 37.54 -27.99 54.34
N GLN A 91 37.44 -29.16 53.66
CA GLN A 91 38.10 -30.40 54.10
C GLN A 91 39.57 -30.54 53.66
N LYS A 92 40.16 -29.57 52.94
CA LYS A 92 41.53 -29.70 52.38
C LYS A 92 42.58 -28.66 52.81
N MET A 93 42.33 -27.81 53.82
CA MET A 93 43.34 -26.85 54.28
C MET A 93 43.61 -26.92 55.78
N ASN A 94 44.69 -27.62 56.16
CA ASN A 94 45.85 -27.12 56.94
C ASN A 94 46.82 -28.26 57.33
N PRO A 95 48.13 -28.03 57.63
CA PRO A 95 48.78 -26.72 57.85
C PRO A 95 50.16 -26.50 57.17
N LYS A 96 50.60 -25.22 57.27
CA LYS A 96 51.98 -24.65 57.31
C LYS A 96 52.47 -23.86 56.06
N GLY A 97 52.21 -22.55 56.12
CA GLY A 97 53.22 -21.49 56.27
C GLY A 97 54.18 -21.17 55.10
N GLY A 98 54.09 -19.94 54.57
CA GLY A 98 55.17 -19.33 53.77
C GLY A 98 54.70 -18.15 52.90
N ASN A 99 55.33 -16.99 53.08
CA ASN A 99 55.02 -15.67 52.52
C ASN A 99 55.23 -15.53 50.99
N VAL A 100 54.30 -14.79 50.36
CA VAL A 100 54.43 -13.68 49.39
C VAL A 100 55.57 -13.73 48.34
N ASN A 101 55.21 -13.77 47.06
CA ASN A 101 55.59 -12.72 46.11
C ASN A 101 54.80 -12.75 44.79
N THR A 102 54.50 -11.53 44.36
CA THR A 102 53.82 -11.07 43.15
C THR A 102 54.65 -11.41 41.91
N ASP A 103 54.13 -12.24 41.01
CA ASP A 103 54.46 -12.24 39.59
C ASP A 103 53.39 -13.06 38.84
N ILE A 104 52.71 -12.43 37.88
CA ILE A 104 51.71 -13.09 37.03
C ILE A 104 52.47 -14.00 36.06
N SER A 105 52.63 -15.26 36.46
CA SER A 105 53.35 -16.29 35.70
C SER A 105 52.57 -16.74 34.45
N PRO A 106 53.28 -17.13 33.35
CA PRO A 106 52.70 -17.74 32.13
C PRO A 106 51.78 -18.94 32.37
N LEU A 107 51.84 -19.53 33.57
CA LEU A 107 50.99 -20.60 34.06
C LEU A 107 49.49 -20.25 34.07
N CYS A 108 49.10 -18.97 34.20
CA CYS A 108 47.68 -18.61 34.24
C CYS A 108 47.00 -18.68 32.85
N LYS A 109 47.73 -18.36 31.77
CA LYS A 109 47.25 -18.56 30.39
C LYS A 109 47.21 -20.05 30.03
N LEU A 110 48.20 -20.82 30.51
CA LEU A 110 48.24 -22.26 30.31
C LEU A 110 47.11 -22.97 31.06
N ALA A 111 46.82 -22.57 32.31
CA ALA A 111 45.73 -23.13 33.11
C ALA A 111 44.34 -22.83 32.52
N PHE A 112 44.13 -21.63 31.97
CA PHE A 112 42.90 -21.30 31.24
C PHE A 112 42.76 -22.14 29.97
N PHE A 113 43.84 -22.30 29.20
CA PHE A 113 43.88 -23.17 28.02
C PHE A 113 43.61 -24.64 28.40
N PHE A 114 44.22 -25.15 29.48
CA PHE A 114 43.99 -26.51 30.00
C PHE A 114 42.54 -26.73 30.47
N PHE A 115 41.88 -25.71 31.02
CA PHE A 115 40.50 -25.84 31.52
C PHE A 115 39.46 -25.89 30.38
N TYR A 116 39.66 -25.12 29.30
CA TYR A 116 38.80 -25.19 28.11
C TYR A 116 39.10 -26.41 27.24
N THR A 117 40.36 -26.82 27.15
CA THR A 117 40.73 -28.06 26.43
C THR A 117 40.13 -29.28 27.12
N ASP A 118 40.23 -29.45 28.44
CA ASP A 118 39.64 -30.59 29.18
C ASP A 118 38.10 -30.69 29.05
N ARG A 119 37.40 -29.56 28.91
CA ARG A 119 35.96 -29.53 28.62
C ARG A 119 35.64 -29.88 27.17
N GLY A 120 36.47 -29.44 26.22
CA GLY A 120 36.32 -29.75 24.79
C GLY A 120 36.61 -31.22 24.43
N GLN A 121 37.59 -31.86 25.10
CA GLN A 121 37.90 -33.28 24.86
C GLN A 121 36.72 -34.20 25.20
N LYS A 122 35.95 -33.85 26.25
CA LYS A 122 34.75 -34.61 26.67
C LYS A 122 33.59 -34.57 25.67
N HIS A 123 33.63 -33.66 24.70
CA HIS A 123 32.63 -33.50 23.63
C HIS A 123 33.15 -33.92 22.24
N GLY A 124 34.31 -34.59 22.16
CA GLY A 124 34.87 -35.06 20.89
C GLY A 124 35.51 -33.96 20.03
N MET A 125 35.90 -32.83 20.63
CA MET A 125 36.49 -31.69 19.91
C MET A 125 38.02 -31.73 19.81
N ASP A 126 38.64 -32.87 20.12
CA ASP A 126 40.09 -33.06 20.16
C ASP A 126 40.79 -32.72 18.83
N GLU A 127 40.15 -33.05 17.72
CA GLU A 127 40.64 -32.74 16.38
C GLU A 127 40.68 -31.22 16.11
N PHE A 128 39.66 -30.48 16.56
CA PHE A 128 39.62 -29.02 16.37
C PHE A 128 40.60 -28.28 17.27
N ILE A 129 40.83 -28.79 18.49
CA ILE A 129 41.77 -28.22 19.46
C ILE A 129 43.22 -28.41 19.00
N SER A 130 43.52 -29.56 18.37
CA SER A 130 44.86 -29.90 17.89
C SER A 130 45.15 -29.43 16.45
N ALA A 131 44.13 -28.97 15.74
CA ALA A 131 44.24 -28.42 14.40
C ALA A 131 45.11 -27.15 14.39
N ASN A 132 46.06 -27.06 13.45
CA ASN A 132 46.88 -25.87 13.27
C ASN A 132 46.12 -24.85 12.41
N PRO A 133 45.72 -23.68 12.94
CA PRO A 133 44.92 -22.71 12.20
C PRO A 133 45.59 -22.25 10.90
N CYS A 134 46.91 -22.08 10.89
CA CYS A 134 47.65 -21.59 9.72
C CYS A 134 47.62 -22.50 8.49
N LYS A 135 47.10 -23.73 8.61
CA LYS A 135 46.99 -24.69 7.50
C LYS A 135 45.63 -24.64 6.78
N PHE A 136 44.68 -23.88 7.30
CA PHE A 136 43.33 -23.82 6.75
C PHE A 136 43.12 -22.59 5.87
N ASP A 137 42.28 -22.74 4.86
CA ASP A 137 41.77 -21.59 4.11
C ASP A 137 40.68 -20.88 4.93
N HIS A 138 41.13 -19.89 5.71
CA HIS A 138 40.23 -19.10 6.54
C HIS A 138 39.26 -18.23 5.74
N ALA A 139 39.51 -17.93 4.46
CA ALA A 139 38.58 -17.19 3.62
C ALA A 139 37.34 -18.05 3.30
N SER A 140 37.56 -19.29 2.84
CA SER A 140 36.47 -20.23 2.58
C SER A 140 35.72 -20.64 3.85
N LEU A 141 36.43 -20.87 4.96
CA LEU A 141 35.81 -21.17 6.26
C LEU A 141 34.97 -20.00 6.77
N PHE A 142 35.46 -18.76 6.62
CA PHE A 142 34.70 -17.58 7.01
C PHE A 142 33.43 -17.43 6.18
N ARG A 143 33.51 -17.66 4.85
CA ARG A 143 32.32 -17.66 3.99
C ARG A 143 31.26 -18.64 4.50
N LEU A 144 31.65 -19.86 4.83
CA LEU A 144 30.73 -20.88 5.37
C LEU A 144 30.13 -20.42 6.70
N LEU A 145 30.95 -19.90 7.61
CA LEU A 145 30.51 -19.39 8.92
C LEU A 145 29.51 -18.24 8.75
N GLN A 146 29.82 -17.27 7.89
CA GLN A 146 28.97 -16.11 7.61
C GLN A 146 27.62 -16.55 7.02
N ARG A 147 27.64 -17.46 6.04
CA ARG A 147 26.42 -18.02 5.44
C ARG A 147 25.54 -18.71 6.48
N GLN A 148 26.10 -19.64 7.25
CA GLN A 148 25.34 -20.34 8.31
C GLN A 148 24.80 -19.38 9.38
N THR A 149 25.55 -18.33 9.69
CA THR A 149 25.09 -17.29 10.62
C THR A 149 23.91 -16.52 10.04
N LEU A 150 23.94 -16.20 8.74
CA LEU A 150 22.85 -15.51 8.04
C LEU A 150 21.61 -16.38 7.93
N ASP A 151 21.78 -17.65 7.54
CA ASP A 151 20.71 -18.65 7.50
C ASP A 151 19.99 -18.75 8.86
N HIS A 152 20.77 -18.84 9.95
CA HIS A 152 20.21 -18.89 11.28
C HIS A 152 19.42 -17.61 11.62
N ARG A 153 19.90 -16.44 11.20
CA ARG A 153 19.24 -15.16 11.49
C ARG A 153 17.98 -14.93 10.68
N LEU A 154 17.96 -15.31 9.41
CA LEU A 154 16.77 -15.19 8.56
C LEU A 154 15.65 -16.13 9.00
N ASN A 155 16.00 -17.24 9.66
CA ASN A 155 15.04 -18.20 10.24
C ASN A 155 14.62 -17.88 11.69
N ASP A 156 15.14 -16.81 12.30
CA ASP A 156 14.74 -16.38 13.65
C ASP A 156 13.30 -15.82 13.63
N SER A 157 12.59 -15.94 14.77
CA SER A 157 11.20 -15.48 14.91
C SER A 157 11.04 -13.97 14.80
N TYR A 158 12.14 -13.23 14.94
CA TYR A 158 12.22 -11.78 14.73
C TYR A 158 12.84 -11.51 13.36
N SER A 159 12.10 -10.86 12.47
CA SER A 159 12.57 -10.53 11.12
C SER A 159 13.78 -9.60 11.18
N CYS A 160 14.97 -10.16 10.97
CA CYS A 160 16.23 -9.42 11.01
C CYS A 160 16.48 -8.63 9.72
N LEU A 161 15.69 -8.87 8.65
CA LEU A 161 15.86 -8.29 7.32
C LEU A 161 17.30 -8.42 6.78
N GLY A 162 17.99 -9.48 7.18
CA GLY A 162 19.40 -9.74 6.85
C GLY A 162 20.41 -9.24 7.90
N TRP A 163 20.04 -8.37 8.85
CA TRP A 163 20.99 -7.83 9.83
C TRP A 163 21.48 -8.87 10.84
N PHE A 164 22.81 -8.96 10.98
CA PHE A 164 23.44 -9.68 12.08
C PHE A 164 23.22 -8.96 13.42
N SER A 165 23.09 -9.74 14.50
CA SER A 165 23.06 -9.17 15.85
C SER A 165 24.45 -8.59 16.22
N PRO A 166 24.52 -7.62 17.16
CA PRO A 166 25.80 -7.06 17.60
C PRO A 166 26.81 -8.12 18.09
N GLY A 167 26.33 -9.18 18.75
CA GLY A 167 27.17 -10.30 19.19
C GLY A 167 27.72 -11.13 18.04
N GLN A 168 26.92 -11.37 17.00
CA GLN A 168 27.39 -12.07 15.80
C GLN A 168 28.39 -11.25 15.01
N VAL A 169 28.13 -9.95 14.82
CA VAL A 169 29.08 -9.03 14.18
C VAL A 169 30.41 -9.05 14.94
N PHE A 170 30.38 -8.97 16.27
CA PHE A 170 31.58 -9.05 17.10
C PHE A 170 32.36 -10.35 16.88
N VAL A 171 31.68 -11.52 16.87
CA VAL A 171 32.34 -12.81 16.65
C VAL A 171 32.95 -12.91 15.25
N LEU A 172 32.22 -12.46 14.22
CA LEU A 172 32.69 -12.46 12.84
C LEU A 172 33.89 -11.52 12.68
N ASP A 173 33.84 -10.32 13.23
CA ASP A 173 34.95 -9.36 13.17
C ASP A 173 36.19 -9.86 13.91
N GLU A 174 36.02 -10.48 15.08
CA GLU A 174 37.12 -11.04 15.84
C GLU A 174 37.78 -12.22 15.10
N TYR A 175 37.00 -13.07 14.42
CA TYR A 175 37.53 -14.13 13.56
C TYR A 175 38.38 -13.52 12.44
N CYS A 176 37.88 -12.47 11.77
CA CYS A 176 38.60 -11.82 10.67
C CYS A 176 39.88 -11.14 11.13
N ALA A 177 39.86 -10.48 12.29
CA ALA A 177 41.04 -9.85 12.88
C ALA A 177 42.13 -10.88 13.24
N ARG A 178 41.75 -12.05 13.74
CA ARG A 178 42.67 -13.12 14.14
C ARG A 178 43.29 -13.86 12.96
N TYR A 179 42.50 -14.13 11.92
CA TYR A 179 42.91 -14.99 10.81
C TYR A 179 43.18 -14.23 9.49
N GLY A 180 43.10 -12.90 9.51
CA GLY A 180 43.49 -12.06 8.37
C GLY A 180 42.52 -12.09 7.19
N VAL A 181 41.23 -12.29 7.42
CA VAL A 181 40.22 -12.30 6.35
C VAL A 181 39.96 -10.87 5.86
N ARG A 182 40.18 -10.63 4.57
CA ARG A 182 40.11 -9.28 3.97
C ARG A 182 38.70 -8.73 3.98
N GLY A 183 38.54 -7.46 4.34
CA GLY A 183 37.24 -6.79 4.45
C GLY A 183 36.37 -6.88 3.20
N CYS A 184 36.96 -6.67 2.01
CA CYS A 184 36.23 -6.73 0.75
C CYS A 184 35.65 -8.12 0.48
N HIS A 185 36.46 -9.16 0.66
CA HIS A 185 36.00 -10.54 0.55
C HIS A 185 34.79 -10.83 1.46
N ARG A 186 34.78 -10.32 2.70
CA ARG A 186 33.63 -10.48 3.62
C ARG A 186 32.36 -9.86 3.08
N HIS A 187 32.43 -8.65 2.55
CA HIS A 187 31.27 -7.95 2.00
C HIS A 187 30.83 -8.52 0.64
N LEU A 188 31.75 -9.00 -0.19
CA LEU A 188 31.41 -9.70 -1.44
C LEU A 188 30.68 -11.01 -1.15
N CYS A 189 31.18 -11.82 -0.23
CA CYS A 189 30.47 -13.02 0.21
C CYS A 189 29.10 -12.66 0.79
N TYR A 190 29.04 -11.66 1.67
CA TYR A 190 27.78 -11.26 2.29
C TYR A 190 26.74 -10.78 1.26
N LEU A 191 27.13 -9.90 0.33
CA LEU A 191 26.27 -9.43 -0.75
C LEU A 191 25.74 -10.58 -1.59
N ASN A 192 26.61 -11.53 -1.96
CA ASN A 192 26.19 -12.68 -2.74
C ASN A 192 25.10 -13.49 -2.03
N GLU A 193 25.29 -13.79 -0.74
CA GLU A 193 24.29 -14.54 0.03
C GLU A 193 23.00 -13.73 0.25
N LEU A 194 23.10 -12.42 0.52
CA LEU A 194 21.92 -11.54 0.65
C LEU A 194 21.10 -11.48 -0.65
N ILE A 195 21.76 -11.39 -1.80
CA ILE A 195 21.12 -11.42 -3.12
C ILE A 195 20.44 -12.77 -3.33
N GLU A 196 21.12 -13.88 -3.05
CA GLU A 196 20.56 -15.23 -3.20
C GLU A 196 19.31 -15.44 -2.33
N HIS A 197 19.33 -14.98 -1.08
CA HIS A 197 18.14 -15.03 -0.22
C HIS A 197 17.02 -14.13 -0.72
N SER A 198 17.34 -12.94 -1.25
CA SER A 198 16.34 -12.04 -1.84
C SER A 198 15.73 -12.62 -3.12
N GLU A 199 16.51 -13.30 -3.96
CA GLU A 199 16.03 -14.02 -5.15
C GLU A 199 15.10 -15.18 -4.76
N ASN A 200 15.38 -15.84 -3.62
CA ASN A 200 14.54 -16.90 -3.05
C ASN A 200 13.32 -16.38 -2.26
N GLY A 201 13.06 -15.06 -2.27
CA GLY A 201 11.85 -14.45 -1.68
C GLY A 201 11.98 -14.04 -0.21
N SER A 202 13.18 -14.06 0.38
CA SER A 202 13.40 -13.49 1.71
C SER A 202 13.39 -11.96 1.65
N VAL A 203 12.76 -11.31 2.63
CA VAL A 203 12.77 -9.85 2.72
C VAL A 203 14.10 -9.39 3.33
N ILE A 204 14.91 -8.68 2.53
CA ILE A 204 16.19 -8.11 2.93
C ILE A 204 16.08 -6.59 2.95
N ASP A 205 16.68 -5.94 3.95
CA ASP A 205 16.73 -4.49 4.05
C ASP A 205 17.60 -3.90 2.92
N PRO A 206 17.05 -3.04 2.03
CA PRO A 206 17.82 -2.40 0.97
C PRO A 206 19.00 -1.56 1.50
N THR A 207 18.89 -1.01 2.71
CA THR A 207 19.96 -0.25 3.37
C THR A 207 21.19 -1.11 3.63
N LEU A 208 21.00 -2.39 3.97
CA LEU A 208 22.07 -3.35 4.22
C LEU A 208 22.81 -3.73 2.93
N LEU A 209 22.06 -3.99 1.85
CA LEU A 209 22.59 -4.18 0.51
C LEU A 209 23.41 -2.97 0.09
N HIS A 210 22.86 -1.78 0.32
CA HIS A 210 23.49 -0.52 -0.04
C HIS A 210 24.81 -0.27 0.73
N TYR A 211 24.83 -0.51 2.05
CA TYR A 211 26.04 -0.40 2.85
C TYR A 211 27.14 -1.36 2.35
N SER A 212 26.80 -2.63 2.15
CA SER A 212 27.77 -3.64 1.73
C SER A 212 28.26 -3.39 0.31
N PHE A 213 27.39 -2.96 -0.61
CA PHE A 213 27.76 -2.58 -1.97
C PHE A 213 28.70 -1.37 -2.00
N ALA A 214 28.36 -0.31 -1.25
CA ALA A 214 29.20 0.88 -1.15
C ALA A 214 30.60 0.56 -0.59
N PHE A 215 30.69 -0.35 0.39
CA PHE A 215 31.97 -0.82 0.91
C PHE A 215 32.80 -1.49 -0.18
N CYS A 216 32.23 -2.45 -0.92
CA CYS A 216 32.91 -3.14 -2.02
C CYS A 216 33.33 -2.19 -3.14
N ALA A 217 32.41 -1.32 -3.59
CA ALA A 217 32.69 -0.32 -4.62
C ALA A 217 33.84 0.62 -4.21
N SER A 218 33.87 1.08 -2.95
CA SER A 218 34.95 1.95 -2.44
C SER A 218 36.31 1.26 -2.43
N HIS A 219 36.31 -0.05 -2.20
CA HIS A 219 37.52 -0.84 -2.25
C HIS A 219 38.00 -1.03 -3.69
N VAL A 220 37.11 -1.47 -4.59
CA VAL A 220 37.46 -1.80 -5.98
C VAL A 220 37.83 -0.56 -6.80
N HIS A 221 37.15 0.56 -6.58
CA HIS A 221 37.41 1.81 -7.32
C HIS A 221 38.54 2.67 -6.72
N GLY A 222 39.11 2.29 -5.57
CA GLY A 222 40.31 2.95 -5.02
C GLY A 222 40.09 4.27 -4.27
N ASN A 223 38.85 4.68 -3.99
CA ASN A 223 38.52 5.91 -3.26
C ASN A 223 38.36 5.66 -1.75
N ARG A 224 39.46 5.30 -1.06
CA ARG A 224 39.46 5.20 0.41
C ARG A 224 40.04 6.47 1.05
N PRO A 225 39.39 7.03 2.08
CA PRO A 225 39.99 8.09 2.90
C PRO A 225 41.27 7.61 3.65
N ASP A 226 41.45 6.29 3.82
CA ASP A 226 42.55 5.67 4.57
C ASP A 226 43.79 5.27 3.71
N GLY A 227 43.87 5.66 2.43
CA GLY A 227 45.05 5.44 1.57
C GLY A 227 44.91 4.33 0.50
N ILE A 228 46.05 3.85 -0.02
CA ILE A 228 46.13 2.89 -1.15
C ILE A 228 45.58 1.52 -0.72
N GLY A 229 44.39 1.17 -1.22
CA GLY A 229 43.82 -0.18 -1.07
C GLY A 229 44.39 -1.13 -2.13
N THR A 230 44.95 -2.27 -1.71
CA THR A 230 45.25 -3.38 -2.61
C THR A 230 43.96 -4.16 -2.85
N VAL A 231 43.59 -4.38 -4.12
CA VAL A 231 42.44 -5.19 -4.55
C VAL A 231 42.98 -6.37 -5.36
N SER A 232 42.53 -7.60 -5.10
CA SER A 232 42.95 -8.74 -5.94
C SER A 232 42.10 -8.80 -7.22
N VAL A 233 42.67 -9.40 -8.28
CA VAL A 233 41.95 -9.59 -9.55
C VAL A 233 40.66 -10.40 -9.33
N GLU A 234 40.73 -11.46 -8.53
CA GLU A 234 39.57 -12.30 -8.17
C GLU A 234 38.47 -11.54 -7.39
N GLU A 235 38.82 -10.54 -6.59
CA GLU A 235 37.83 -9.71 -5.90
C GLU A 235 37.15 -8.74 -6.88
N LYS A 236 37.92 -8.22 -7.84
CA LYS A 236 37.39 -7.33 -8.87
C LYS A 236 36.44 -8.06 -9.80
N GLU A 237 36.81 -9.25 -10.28
CA GLU A 237 35.95 -10.08 -11.13
C GLU A 237 34.65 -10.46 -10.42
N ARG A 238 34.74 -10.96 -9.18
CA ARG A 238 33.55 -11.27 -8.36
C ARG A 238 32.67 -10.05 -8.08
N PHE A 239 33.27 -8.88 -7.91
CA PHE A 239 32.49 -7.65 -7.69
C PHE A 239 31.66 -7.30 -8.92
N GLU A 240 32.21 -7.37 -10.13
CA GLU A 240 31.44 -7.09 -11.36
C GLU A 240 30.32 -8.12 -11.56
N GLU A 241 30.57 -9.42 -11.31
CA GLU A 241 29.52 -10.45 -11.36
C GLU A 241 28.39 -10.19 -10.36
N ILE A 242 28.72 -9.82 -9.12
CA ILE A 242 27.74 -9.48 -8.07
C ILE A 242 27.01 -8.19 -8.42
N LYS A 243 27.69 -7.21 -9.01
CA LYS A 243 27.12 -5.93 -9.45
C LYS A 243 26.04 -6.15 -10.51
N ASP A 244 26.32 -6.97 -11.51
CA ASP A 244 25.35 -7.29 -12.58
C ASP A 244 24.13 -8.06 -12.04
N ARG A 245 24.36 -9.01 -11.13
CA ARG A 245 23.27 -9.72 -10.43
C ARG A 245 22.44 -8.79 -9.57
N LEU A 246 23.09 -7.90 -8.81
CA LEU A 246 22.41 -6.91 -7.97
C LEU A 246 21.58 -5.95 -8.83
N SER A 247 22.11 -5.47 -9.96
CA SER A 247 21.36 -4.64 -10.90
C SER A 247 20.08 -5.33 -11.36
N SER A 248 20.19 -6.61 -11.75
CA SER A 248 19.03 -7.41 -12.18
C SER A 248 18.00 -7.62 -11.06
N LEU A 249 18.45 -7.85 -9.82
CA LEU A 249 17.59 -7.96 -8.65
C LEU A 249 16.83 -6.64 -8.38
N LEU A 250 17.52 -5.51 -8.43
CA LEU A 250 16.92 -4.19 -8.17
C LEU A 250 15.90 -3.82 -9.25
N GLU A 251 16.22 -4.04 -10.53
CA GLU A 251 15.25 -3.88 -11.62
C GLU A 251 14.01 -4.75 -11.41
N ASN A 252 14.19 -5.98 -10.93
CA ASN A 252 13.07 -6.88 -10.63
C ASN A 252 12.22 -6.37 -9.45
N GLN A 253 12.85 -5.91 -8.37
CA GLN A 253 12.17 -5.34 -7.20
C GLN A 253 11.38 -4.07 -7.56
N ILE A 254 11.93 -3.20 -8.42
CA ILE A 254 11.24 -2.00 -8.89
C ILE A 254 10.09 -2.37 -9.84
N SER A 255 10.29 -3.35 -10.73
CA SER A 255 9.22 -3.84 -11.61
C SER A 255 8.06 -4.50 -10.84
N HIS A 256 8.34 -5.02 -9.64
CA HIS A 256 7.36 -5.63 -8.74
C HIS A 256 7.13 -4.81 -7.47
N PHE A 257 7.25 -3.48 -7.52
CA PHE A 257 7.29 -2.63 -6.32
C PHE A 257 6.10 -2.83 -5.37
N ARG A 258 4.89 -3.08 -5.88
CA ARG A 258 3.69 -3.36 -5.06
C ARG A 258 3.78 -4.67 -4.27
N TYR A 259 4.52 -5.66 -4.79
CA TYR A 259 4.65 -6.98 -4.20
C TYR A 259 5.89 -7.10 -3.32
N CYS A 260 6.98 -6.46 -3.73
CA CYS A 260 8.21 -6.41 -2.93
C CYS A 260 8.11 -5.43 -1.76
N PHE A 261 7.29 -4.38 -1.87
CA PHE A 261 7.09 -3.36 -0.85
C PHE A 261 5.60 -3.12 -0.59
N PRO A 262 4.86 -4.11 -0.04
CA PRO A 262 3.42 -3.99 0.13
C PRO A 262 3.05 -2.79 1.02
N PHE A 263 2.16 -1.93 0.53
CA PHE A 263 1.71 -0.70 1.21
C PHE A 263 2.87 0.20 1.66
N GLY A 264 3.95 0.24 0.88
CA GLY A 264 5.14 1.05 1.18
C GLY A 264 5.96 0.54 2.36
N ARG A 265 5.78 -0.74 2.77
CA ARG A 265 6.53 -1.34 3.89
C ARG A 265 7.67 -2.24 3.41
N PRO A 266 8.84 -2.22 4.08
CA PRO A 266 9.24 -1.26 5.13
C PRO A 266 9.31 0.19 4.62
N GLU A 267 9.02 1.15 5.50
CA GLU A 267 9.00 2.57 5.14
C GLU A 267 10.35 3.02 4.57
N GLY A 268 10.32 3.74 3.45
CA GLY A 268 11.54 4.19 2.75
C GLY A 268 12.32 3.11 2.02
N ALA A 269 11.92 1.83 2.07
CA ALA A 269 12.65 0.73 1.42
C ALA A 269 12.73 0.91 -0.11
N LEU A 270 11.61 1.24 -0.77
CA LEU A 270 11.62 1.48 -2.22
C LEU A 270 12.53 2.66 -2.63
N LYS A 271 12.54 3.73 -1.83
CA LYS A 271 13.44 4.88 -2.03
C LYS A 271 14.91 4.48 -1.87
N ALA A 272 15.22 3.66 -0.87
CA ALA A 272 16.55 3.09 -0.69
C ALA A 272 16.95 2.17 -1.86
N THR A 273 16.03 1.36 -2.38
CA THR A 273 16.23 0.53 -3.58
C THR A 273 16.55 1.36 -4.82
N LEU A 274 15.81 2.47 -5.06
CA LEU A 274 16.09 3.40 -6.15
C LEU A 274 17.45 4.08 -6.00
N SER A 275 17.80 4.52 -4.78
CA SER A 275 19.11 5.11 -4.49
C SER A 275 20.25 4.11 -4.66
N LEU A 276 20.02 2.83 -4.30
CA LEU A 276 20.99 1.77 -4.54
C LEU A 276 21.16 1.49 -6.04
N LEU A 277 20.07 1.47 -6.82
CA LEU A 277 20.15 1.31 -8.27
C LEU A 277 21.01 2.40 -8.91
N GLU A 278 20.82 3.66 -8.53
CA GLU A 278 21.65 4.78 -8.99
C GLU A 278 23.14 4.50 -8.76
N ARG A 279 23.51 4.02 -7.56
CA ARG A 279 24.90 3.69 -7.22
C ARG A 279 25.45 2.48 -7.96
N VAL A 280 24.62 1.45 -8.18
CA VAL A 280 25.02 0.25 -8.93
C VAL A 280 25.32 0.60 -10.38
N LEU A 281 24.57 1.56 -10.96
CA LEU A 281 24.78 1.99 -12.34
C LEU A 281 26.01 2.90 -12.53
N MET A 282 26.61 3.42 -11.45
CA MET A 282 27.85 4.20 -11.54
C MET A 282 29.02 3.35 -12.05
N LYS A 283 29.86 3.96 -12.91
CA LYS A 283 31.09 3.33 -13.43
C LYS A 283 32.24 3.40 -12.44
N ASP A 284 32.34 4.49 -11.69
CA ASP A 284 33.28 4.70 -10.61
C ASP A 284 32.62 5.58 -9.53
N ILE A 285 33.30 5.80 -8.40
CA ILE A 285 32.75 6.60 -7.29
C ILE A 285 32.84 8.11 -7.55
N ALA A 286 33.76 8.54 -8.42
CA ALA A 286 34.04 9.96 -8.65
C ALA A 286 33.08 10.60 -9.65
N THR A 287 32.52 9.79 -10.55
CA THR A 287 31.70 10.24 -11.67
C THR A 287 30.24 9.83 -11.42
N PRO A 288 29.38 10.76 -10.97
CA PRO A 288 27.97 10.47 -10.80
C PRO A 288 27.35 10.11 -12.16
N ILE A 289 26.46 9.13 -12.16
CA ILE A 289 25.70 8.76 -13.35
C ILE A 289 24.73 9.90 -13.70
N PRO A 290 24.56 10.26 -14.99
CA PRO A 290 23.54 11.23 -15.38
C PRO A 290 22.14 10.76 -14.96
N ALA A 291 21.36 11.67 -14.36
CA ALA A 291 20.00 11.36 -13.89
C ALA A 291 19.10 10.76 -14.97
N GLU A 292 19.27 11.16 -16.24
CA GLU A 292 18.52 10.62 -17.38
C GLU A 292 18.79 9.14 -17.66
N GLU A 293 20.00 8.63 -17.38
CA GLU A 293 20.32 7.21 -17.55
C GLU A 293 19.59 6.36 -16.50
N VAL A 294 19.60 6.79 -15.24
CA VAL A 294 18.85 6.13 -14.15
C VAL A 294 17.36 6.21 -14.43
N LYS A 295 16.85 7.39 -14.81
CA LYS A 295 15.44 7.61 -15.18
C LYS A 295 15.00 6.68 -16.31
N LYS A 296 15.86 6.43 -17.32
CA LYS A 296 15.56 5.49 -18.40
C LYS A 296 15.40 4.04 -17.91
N VAL A 297 16.23 3.59 -16.98
CA VAL A 297 16.12 2.24 -16.39
C VAL A 297 14.85 2.13 -15.54
N VAL A 298 14.59 3.12 -14.68
CA VAL A 298 13.39 3.15 -13.83
C VAL A 298 12.12 3.20 -14.69
N ARG A 299 12.07 4.01 -15.75
CA ARG A 299 10.96 4.04 -16.71
C ARG A 299 10.67 2.65 -17.28
N LYS A 300 11.69 1.93 -17.74
CA LYS A 300 11.53 0.57 -18.28
C LYS A 300 11.00 -0.42 -17.23
N CYS A 301 11.42 -0.27 -15.97
CA CYS A 301 10.91 -1.08 -14.87
C CYS A 301 9.44 -0.77 -14.57
N LEU A 302 9.06 0.50 -14.60
CA LEU A 302 7.68 0.93 -14.40
C LEU A 302 6.76 0.53 -15.57
N GLU A 303 7.23 0.56 -16.81
CA GLU A 303 6.49 0.02 -17.96
C GLU A 303 6.17 -1.48 -17.76
N LYS A 304 7.14 -2.26 -17.28
CA LYS A 304 6.92 -3.66 -16.90
C LYS A 304 5.98 -3.79 -15.70
N ALA A 305 6.12 -2.91 -14.70
CA ALA A 305 5.28 -2.90 -13.52
C ALA A 305 3.81 -2.62 -13.86
N ALA A 306 3.53 -1.75 -14.83
CA ALA A 306 2.17 -1.49 -15.30
C ALA A 306 1.52 -2.78 -15.85
N LEU A 307 2.25 -3.54 -16.67
CA LEU A 307 1.79 -4.83 -17.18
C LEU A 307 1.55 -5.84 -16.06
N ILE A 308 2.53 -6.03 -15.16
CA ILE A 308 2.42 -6.98 -14.05
C ILE A 308 1.25 -6.62 -13.14
N ASN A 309 1.11 -5.34 -12.79
CA ASN A 309 0.01 -4.86 -11.95
C ASN A 309 -1.34 -5.10 -12.60
N TYR A 310 -1.46 -4.85 -13.90
CA TYR A 310 -2.71 -5.04 -14.63
C TYR A 310 -3.09 -6.52 -14.74
N THR A 311 -2.15 -7.37 -15.17
CA THR A 311 -2.36 -8.83 -15.27
C THR A 311 -2.76 -9.44 -13.94
N ARG A 312 -2.12 -9.05 -12.83
CA ARG A 312 -2.48 -9.52 -11.50
C ARG A 312 -3.86 -9.03 -11.05
N LEU A 313 -4.25 -7.82 -11.45
CA LEU A 313 -5.56 -7.27 -11.14
C LEU A 313 -6.66 -8.02 -11.89
N THR A 314 -6.48 -8.28 -13.18
CA THR A 314 -7.44 -9.01 -14.00
C THR A 314 -7.55 -10.49 -13.58
N GLU A 315 -6.44 -11.12 -13.19
CA GLU A 315 -6.42 -12.44 -12.54
C GLU A 315 -7.25 -12.45 -11.24
N TYR A 316 -7.07 -11.45 -10.38
CA TYR A 316 -7.81 -11.33 -9.12
C TYR A 316 -9.31 -11.13 -9.36
N ALA A 317 -9.67 -10.31 -10.34
CA ALA A 317 -11.06 -10.04 -10.72
C ALA A 317 -11.71 -11.20 -11.50
N LYS A 318 -10.97 -12.25 -11.89
CA LYS A 318 -11.45 -13.45 -12.64
C LYS A 318 -12.18 -13.10 -13.94
N ILE A 319 -11.70 -12.08 -14.64
CA ILE A 319 -12.39 -11.49 -15.79
C ILE A 319 -12.23 -12.36 -17.05
N GLU A 320 -11.07 -13.01 -17.25
CA GLU A 320 -10.77 -13.77 -18.47
C GLU A 320 -11.71 -14.98 -18.72
N GLU A 321 -12.14 -15.69 -17.66
CA GLU A 321 -13.09 -16.80 -17.77
C GLU A 321 -14.53 -16.32 -18.01
N THR A 322 -14.87 -15.12 -17.54
CA THR A 322 -16.25 -14.62 -17.54
C THR A 322 -16.58 -13.85 -18.83
N MET A 323 -15.62 -13.09 -19.37
CA MET A 323 -15.83 -12.24 -20.55
C MET A 323 -16.02 -12.98 -21.87
N ASN A 324 -15.41 -14.16 -22.05
CA ASN A 324 -15.44 -14.87 -23.33
C ASN A 324 -16.82 -15.48 -23.68
N GLN A 325 -17.75 -15.58 -22.71
CA GLN A 325 -19.11 -16.11 -22.91
C GLN A 325 -20.22 -15.19 -22.36
N ALA A 326 -19.88 -13.98 -21.90
CA ALA A 326 -20.81 -13.04 -21.27
C ALA A 326 -21.69 -12.28 -22.29
N THR A 327 -22.91 -11.97 -21.87
CA THR A 327 -23.81 -11.04 -22.58
C THR A 327 -23.21 -9.63 -22.60
N PRO A 328 -23.56 -8.77 -23.58
CA PRO A 328 -23.05 -7.40 -23.65
C PRO A 328 -23.23 -6.60 -22.35
N ALA A 329 -24.40 -6.71 -21.71
CA ALA A 329 -24.66 -6.05 -20.44
C ALA A 329 -23.72 -6.52 -19.31
N ARG A 330 -23.42 -7.82 -19.26
CA ARG A 330 -22.51 -8.38 -18.26
C ARG A 330 -21.05 -7.99 -18.52
N LYS A 331 -20.63 -7.90 -19.78
CA LYS A 331 -19.31 -7.37 -20.14
C LYS A 331 -19.11 -5.94 -19.67
N LEU A 332 -20.14 -5.10 -19.80
CA LEU A 332 -20.09 -3.72 -19.33
C LEU A 332 -20.00 -3.64 -17.80
N GLU A 333 -20.75 -4.47 -17.09
CA GLU A 333 -20.71 -4.56 -15.63
C GLU A 333 -19.32 -5.01 -15.12
N GLU A 334 -18.69 -5.97 -15.81
CA GLU A 334 -17.33 -6.44 -15.51
C GLU A 334 -16.27 -5.37 -15.79
N VAL A 335 -16.37 -4.62 -16.90
CA VAL A 335 -15.48 -3.48 -17.17
C VAL A 335 -15.65 -2.36 -16.16
N LEU A 336 -16.88 -2.07 -15.75
CA LEU A 336 -17.15 -1.06 -14.73
C LEU A 336 -16.53 -1.46 -13.40
N HIS A 337 -16.70 -2.72 -12.97
CA HIS A 337 -16.04 -3.21 -11.77
C HIS A 337 -14.51 -3.18 -11.88
N LEU A 338 -13.96 -3.53 -13.04
CA LEU A 338 -12.52 -3.43 -13.29
C LEU A 338 -12.04 -1.98 -13.24
N ALA A 339 -12.83 -1.01 -13.72
CA ALA A 339 -12.51 0.40 -13.62
C ALA A 339 -12.37 0.87 -12.17
N GLU A 340 -13.29 0.44 -11.28
CA GLU A 340 -13.22 0.73 -9.84
C GLU A 340 -11.91 0.20 -9.25
N LEU A 341 -11.60 -1.07 -9.52
CA LEU A 341 -10.36 -1.71 -9.05
C LEU A 341 -9.10 -1.03 -9.62
N CYS A 342 -9.13 -0.61 -10.88
CA CYS A 342 -8.05 0.15 -11.50
C CYS A 342 -7.81 1.48 -10.79
N ILE A 343 -8.89 2.22 -10.48
CA ILE A 343 -8.81 3.49 -9.74
C ILE A 343 -8.26 3.26 -8.33
N GLU A 344 -8.73 2.25 -7.62
CA GLU A 344 -8.23 1.89 -6.28
C GLU A 344 -6.73 1.57 -6.31
N VAL A 345 -6.28 0.79 -7.30
CA VAL A 345 -4.86 0.46 -7.46
C VAL A 345 -4.01 1.71 -7.70
N LEU A 346 -4.47 2.64 -8.55
CA LEU A 346 -3.75 3.88 -8.83
C LEU A 346 -3.70 4.79 -7.60
N GLN A 347 -4.81 4.91 -6.85
CA GLN A 347 -4.87 5.65 -5.60
C GLN A 347 -3.92 5.07 -4.54
N GLN A 348 -3.91 3.75 -4.35
CA GLN A 348 -2.97 3.09 -3.45
C GLN A 348 -1.51 3.32 -3.83
N ASN A 349 -1.21 3.36 -5.13
CA ASN A 349 0.14 3.67 -5.60
C ASN A 349 0.54 5.10 -5.24
N GLU A 350 -0.37 6.05 -5.43
CA GLU A 350 -0.13 7.45 -5.05
C GLU A 350 0.02 7.59 -3.53
N GLU A 351 -0.80 6.93 -2.73
CA GLU A 351 -0.75 7.02 -1.26
C GLU A 351 0.51 6.38 -0.66
N HIS A 352 0.97 5.25 -1.19
CA HIS A 352 2.04 4.46 -0.56
C HIS A 352 3.40 4.56 -1.25
N HIS A 353 3.45 5.01 -2.51
CA HIS A 353 4.67 4.97 -3.31
C HIS A 353 5.08 6.31 -3.93
N SER A 354 4.20 7.33 -3.95
CA SER A 354 4.53 8.65 -4.51
C SER A 354 5.77 9.28 -3.89
N GLU A 355 5.98 9.13 -2.58
CA GLU A 355 7.16 9.68 -1.89
C GLU A 355 8.49 9.11 -2.42
N ALA A 356 8.51 7.84 -2.82
CA ALA A 356 9.69 7.22 -3.40
C ALA A 356 10.01 7.78 -4.81
N PHE A 357 9.00 8.28 -5.51
CA PHE A 357 9.12 8.88 -6.85
C PHE A 357 9.06 10.42 -6.84
N ALA A 358 9.14 11.08 -5.68
CA ALA A 358 9.00 12.53 -5.55
C ALA A 358 9.98 13.35 -6.42
N TRP A 359 11.12 12.76 -6.81
CA TRP A 359 12.09 13.41 -7.70
C TRP A 359 11.71 13.31 -9.19
N TRP A 360 10.88 12.33 -9.57
CA TRP A 360 10.36 12.11 -10.92
C TRP A 360 8.87 11.71 -10.88
N PRO A 361 7.95 12.59 -10.42
CA PRO A 361 6.53 12.28 -10.36
C PRO A 361 5.94 11.91 -11.73
N GLU A 362 6.52 12.43 -12.80
CA GLU A 362 6.14 12.09 -14.17
C GLU A 362 6.29 10.60 -14.50
N LEU A 363 7.20 9.86 -13.84
CA LEU A 363 7.37 8.44 -14.08
C LEU A 363 6.21 7.61 -13.53
N LEU A 364 5.64 8.02 -12.39
CA LEU A 364 4.46 7.36 -11.82
C LEU A 364 3.22 7.68 -12.67
N ALA A 365 3.13 8.89 -13.22
CA ALA A 365 2.10 9.22 -14.20
C ALA A 365 2.27 8.43 -15.52
N GLU A 366 3.50 8.25 -16.03
CA GLU A 366 3.79 7.41 -17.19
C GLU A 366 3.39 5.94 -16.94
N HIS A 367 3.65 5.42 -15.73
CA HIS A 367 3.16 4.10 -15.28
C HIS A 367 1.64 4.01 -15.32
N ALA A 368 0.94 4.99 -14.74
CA ALA A 368 -0.52 5.04 -14.69
C ALA A 368 -1.14 5.13 -16.08
N GLU A 369 -0.59 5.96 -16.99
CA GLU A 369 -1.01 6.01 -18.40
C GLU A 369 -0.85 4.66 -19.10
N LYS A 370 0.25 3.94 -18.82
CA LYS A 370 0.45 2.62 -19.40
C LYS A 370 -0.50 1.57 -18.85
N PHE A 371 -0.74 1.62 -17.56
CA PHE A 371 -1.73 0.78 -16.89
C PHE A 371 -3.14 1.02 -17.46
N LEU A 372 -3.56 2.28 -17.59
CA LEU A 372 -4.85 2.65 -18.18
C LEU A 372 -4.95 2.31 -19.67
N SER A 373 -3.84 2.33 -20.43
CA SER A 373 -3.84 1.88 -21.82
C SER A 373 -4.01 0.36 -21.99
N LEU A 374 -3.70 -0.44 -20.96
CA LEU A 374 -4.03 -1.86 -20.96
C LEU A 374 -5.53 -2.04 -20.69
N TYR A 375 -6.04 -1.30 -19.71
CA TYR A 375 -7.47 -1.25 -19.41
C TYR A 375 -8.32 -0.78 -20.59
N SER A 376 -7.84 0.18 -21.39
CA SER A 376 -8.59 0.71 -22.53
C SER A 376 -8.94 -0.37 -23.56
N VAL A 377 -8.10 -1.39 -23.72
CA VAL A 377 -8.36 -2.49 -24.67
C VAL A 377 -9.62 -3.28 -24.25
N ASP A 378 -9.73 -3.60 -22.96
CA ASP A 378 -10.89 -4.32 -22.43
C ASP A 378 -12.15 -3.44 -22.41
N MET A 379 -11.98 -2.14 -22.09
CA MET A 379 -13.04 -1.14 -22.15
C MET A 379 -13.61 -1.00 -23.57
N ASP A 380 -12.75 -0.77 -24.56
CA ASP A 380 -13.15 -0.57 -25.96
C ASP A 380 -13.90 -1.80 -26.47
N SER A 381 -13.39 -3.01 -26.17
CA SER A 381 -14.05 -4.26 -26.55
C SER A 381 -15.45 -4.41 -25.94
N ALA A 382 -15.63 -4.02 -24.67
CA ALA A 382 -16.93 -4.08 -24.00
C ALA A 382 -17.92 -3.02 -24.52
N LEU A 383 -17.42 -1.83 -24.88
CA LEU A 383 -18.21 -0.74 -25.45
C LEU A 383 -18.65 -1.06 -26.89
N GLU A 384 -17.76 -1.62 -27.72
CA GLU A 384 -18.08 -2.08 -29.08
C GLU A 384 -19.13 -3.21 -29.10
N ALA A 385 -19.16 -4.04 -28.05
CA ALA A 385 -20.14 -5.10 -27.92
C ALA A 385 -21.56 -4.60 -27.57
N GLN A 386 -21.71 -3.33 -27.16
CA GLN A 386 -23.02 -2.79 -26.77
C GLN A 386 -23.94 -2.60 -27.99
N PRO A 387 -25.27 -2.78 -27.81
CA PRO A 387 -26.24 -2.44 -28.85
C PRO A 387 -26.17 -0.97 -29.26
N GLN A 388 -26.53 -0.68 -30.52
CA GLN A 388 -26.71 0.71 -30.97
C GLN A 388 -27.77 1.43 -30.13
N ASP A 389 -27.52 2.72 -29.86
CA ASP A 389 -28.36 3.57 -29.02
C ASP A 389 -28.59 3.00 -27.59
N SER A 390 -27.61 2.25 -27.05
CA SER A 390 -27.51 1.88 -25.64
C SER A 390 -26.78 2.96 -24.84
N TRP A 391 -27.30 3.31 -23.67
CA TRP A 391 -26.81 4.39 -22.80
C TRP A 391 -26.31 3.90 -21.45
N ASP A 392 -26.30 2.59 -21.23
CA ASP A 392 -25.90 1.96 -19.96
C ASP A 392 -24.41 2.15 -19.65
N SER A 393 -23.62 2.62 -20.63
CA SER A 393 -22.18 2.89 -20.51
C SER A 393 -21.83 4.25 -19.92
N PHE A 394 -22.77 5.20 -19.79
CA PHE A 394 -22.47 6.52 -19.22
C PHE A 394 -21.92 6.50 -17.78
N PRO A 395 -22.36 5.61 -16.87
CA PRO A 395 -21.74 5.47 -15.54
C PRO A 395 -20.23 5.18 -15.62
N LEU A 396 -19.78 4.45 -16.64
CA LEU A 396 -18.36 4.17 -16.84
C LEU A 396 -17.57 5.45 -17.15
N PHE A 397 -18.10 6.29 -18.04
CA PHE A 397 -17.51 7.59 -18.34
C PHE A 397 -17.47 8.47 -17.09
N GLN A 398 -18.57 8.55 -16.34
CA GLN A 398 -18.63 9.37 -15.12
C GLN A 398 -17.59 8.91 -14.09
N LEU A 399 -17.48 7.60 -13.86
CA LEU A 399 -16.51 7.03 -12.92
C LEU A 399 -15.07 7.41 -13.29
N LEU A 400 -14.68 7.16 -14.54
CA LEU A 400 -13.32 7.41 -15.03
C LEU A 400 -13.01 8.90 -15.14
N ASN A 401 -13.92 9.70 -15.70
CA ASN A 401 -13.74 11.15 -15.83
C ASN A 401 -13.61 11.83 -14.45
N ASN A 402 -14.44 11.44 -13.48
CA ASN A 402 -14.36 12.02 -12.13
C ASN A 402 -13.05 11.65 -11.41
N ALA A 403 -12.51 10.46 -11.65
CA ALA A 403 -11.20 10.08 -11.11
C ALA A 403 -10.05 10.86 -11.76
N LEU A 404 -10.10 11.10 -13.06
CA LEU A 404 -8.99 11.69 -13.83
C LEU A 404 -8.99 13.22 -13.87
N ARG A 405 -10.16 13.87 -13.84
CA ARG A 405 -10.28 15.32 -14.08
C ARG A 405 -9.54 16.20 -13.07
N ASN A 406 -9.36 15.71 -11.84
CA ASN A 406 -8.69 16.46 -10.77
C ASN A 406 -7.21 16.09 -10.64
N ASP A 407 -6.74 15.10 -11.39
CA ASP A 407 -5.34 14.65 -11.36
C ASP A 407 -4.45 15.60 -12.16
N THR A 408 -3.30 15.98 -11.61
CA THR A 408 -2.41 16.96 -12.25
C THR A 408 -1.71 16.46 -13.50
N PHE A 409 -1.47 15.15 -13.62
CA PHE A 409 -0.70 14.56 -14.72
C PHE A 409 -1.57 13.73 -15.67
N LEU A 410 -2.66 13.14 -15.17
CA LEU A 410 -3.56 12.31 -15.96
C LEU A 410 -4.72 13.09 -16.58
N CYS A 411 -5.06 14.27 -16.04
CA CYS A 411 -6.07 15.13 -16.64
C CYS A 411 -5.60 15.57 -18.05
N ASN A 412 -6.43 15.26 -19.04
CA ASN A 412 -6.16 15.48 -20.46
C ASN A 412 -4.93 14.72 -20.99
N GLY A 413 -4.56 13.65 -20.28
CA GLY A 413 -3.61 12.64 -20.72
C GLY A 413 -4.12 11.81 -21.90
N LYS A 414 -3.34 10.81 -22.32
CA LYS A 414 -3.64 10.02 -23.53
C LYS A 414 -4.90 9.20 -23.35
N PHE A 415 -5.00 8.48 -22.23
CA PHE A 415 -6.21 7.73 -21.91
C PHE A 415 -7.43 8.63 -21.71
N HIS A 416 -7.27 9.78 -21.06
CA HIS A 416 -8.40 10.70 -20.82
C HIS A 416 -8.98 11.27 -22.11
N LYS A 417 -8.13 11.57 -23.10
CA LYS A 417 -8.56 12.00 -24.44
C LYS A 417 -9.25 10.87 -25.21
N HIS A 418 -8.70 9.66 -25.17
CA HIS A 418 -9.33 8.47 -25.76
C HIS A 418 -10.73 8.23 -25.20
N LEU A 419 -10.88 8.34 -23.87
CA LEU A 419 -12.18 8.25 -23.21
C LEU A 419 -13.17 9.31 -23.73
N GLN A 420 -12.72 10.55 -23.87
CA GLN A 420 -13.54 11.63 -24.43
C GLN A 420 -13.95 11.32 -25.87
N GLU A 421 -13.00 10.97 -26.74
CA GLU A 421 -13.23 10.67 -28.17
C GLU A 421 -14.29 9.58 -28.38
N ILE A 422 -14.32 8.56 -27.51
CA ILE A 422 -15.34 7.49 -27.55
C ILE A 422 -16.72 8.01 -27.13
N PHE A 423 -16.81 8.82 -26.07
CA PHE A 423 -18.09 9.24 -25.50
C PHE A 423 -18.68 10.51 -26.13
N VAL A 424 -17.91 11.36 -26.82
CA VAL A 424 -18.42 12.52 -27.58
C VAL A 424 -19.56 12.15 -28.51
N PRO A 425 -19.41 11.19 -29.46
CA PRO A 425 -20.48 10.84 -30.38
C PRO A 425 -21.70 10.22 -29.67
N MET A 426 -21.48 9.48 -28.57
CA MET A 426 -22.57 8.91 -27.77
C MET A 426 -23.40 10.00 -27.08
N VAL A 427 -22.76 10.98 -26.45
CA VAL A 427 -23.46 12.10 -25.79
C VAL A 427 -24.24 12.93 -26.80
N ILE A 428 -23.64 13.26 -27.96
CA ILE A 428 -24.32 14.01 -29.02
C ILE A 428 -25.54 13.23 -29.53
N ARG A 429 -25.38 11.94 -29.82
CA ARG A 429 -26.47 11.07 -30.32
C ARG A 429 -27.61 10.95 -29.30
N TYR A 430 -27.30 10.83 -28.02
CA TYR A 430 -28.30 10.81 -26.95
C TYR A 430 -29.11 12.11 -26.91
N ILE A 431 -28.43 13.26 -26.96
CA ILE A 431 -29.08 14.58 -26.99
C ILE A 431 -29.95 14.73 -28.24
N ASP A 432 -29.48 14.34 -29.43
CA ASP A 432 -30.25 14.40 -30.68
C ASP A 432 -31.56 13.58 -30.61
N LEU A 433 -31.49 12.38 -30.03
CA LEU A 433 -32.65 11.51 -29.86
C LEU A 433 -33.62 12.04 -28.80
N MET A 434 -33.11 12.58 -27.70
CA MET A 434 -33.91 13.23 -26.67
C MET A 434 -34.60 14.48 -27.23
N GLU A 435 -33.90 15.32 -27.99
CA GLU A 435 -34.44 16.48 -28.70
C GLU A 435 -35.61 16.07 -29.60
N SER A 436 -35.41 15.03 -30.42
CA SER A 436 -36.44 14.50 -31.32
C SER A 436 -37.63 13.91 -30.56
N SER A 437 -37.39 13.18 -29.47
CA SER A 437 -38.41 12.57 -28.61
C SER A 437 -39.27 13.63 -27.92
N ILE A 438 -38.63 14.68 -27.40
CA ILE A 438 -39.28 15.82 -26.78
C ILE A 438 -40.12 16.56 -27.83
N ALA A 439 -39.53 16.89 -28.99
CA ALA A 439 -40.25 17.55 -30.08
C ALA A 439 -41.50 16.77 -30.52
N GLN A 440 -41.39 15.45 -30.69
CA GLN A 440 -42.52 14.58 -31.03
C GLN A 440 -43.58 14.53 -29.93
N SER A 441 -43.17 14.51 -28.66
CA SER A 441 -44.08 14.53 -27.51
C SER A 441 -44.90 15.82 -27.47
N ILE A 442 -44.29 16.97 -27.80
CA ILE A 442 -44.99 18.25 -27.93
C ILE A 442 -45.95 18.25 -29.12
N HIS A 443 -45.60 17.60 -30.24
CA HIS A 443 -46.49 17.53 -31.41
C HIS A 443 -47.71 16.64 -31.17
N ARG A 444 -47.50 15.38 -30.79
CA ARG A 444 -48.60 14.42 -30.63
C ARG A 444 -49.34 14.59 -29.31
N GLY A 445 -48.64 14.93 -28.24
CA GLY A 445 -49.20 15.08 -26.89
C GLY A 445 -50.18 16.24 -26.80
N LEU A 446 -49.80 17.44 -27.26
CA LEU A 446 -50.65 18.63 -27.18
C LEU A 446 -51.87 18.56 -28.13
N GLU A 447 -51.79 17.81 -29.23
CA GLU A 447 -52.93 17.56 -30.13
C GLU A 447 -53.98 16.64 -29.51
N GLN A 448 -53.55 15.67 -28.70
CA GLN A 448 -54.42 14.70 -28.03
C GLN A 448 -54.78 15.10 -26.59
N GLU A 449 -54.32 16.27 -26.14
CA GLU A 449 -54.41 16.65 -24.74
C GLU A 449 -55.85 17.00 -24.33
N SER A 450 -56.29 16.40 -23.23
CA SER A 450 -57.62 16.64 -22.64
C SER A 450 -57.67 17.92 -21.78
N TRP A 451 -56.50 18.50 -21.47
CA TRP A 451 -56.32 19.69 -20.62
C TRP A 451 -56.92 19.54 -19.23
N GLN A 452 -56.99 18.31 -18.74
CA GLN A 452 -57.38 18.03 -17.36
C GLN A 452 -56.19 18.30 -16.44
N PRO A 453 -56.41 18.92 -15.26
CA PRO A 453 -55.35 19.07 -14.27
C PRO A 453 -54.79 17.70 -13.88
N VAL A 454 -53.46 17.58 -13.76
CA VAL A 454 -52.78 16.32 -13.42
C VAL A 454 -53.33 15.68 -12.13
N LYS A 455 -53.83 16.49 -11.19
CA LYS A 455 -54.52 16.04 -9.96
C LYS A 455 -55.80 15.20 -10.19
N SER A 456 -56.35 15.18 -11.41
CA SER A 456 -57.56 14.40 -11.75
C SER A 456 -57.25 13.03 -12.35
N ILE A 457 -56.00 12.74 -12.74
CA ILE A 457 -55.60 11.48 -13.40
C ILE A 457 -55.23 10.40 -12.38
N THR A 458 -54.89 10.79 -11.14
CA THR A 458 -54.55 9.85 -10.05
C THR A 458 -55.75 9.15 -9.41
N ASN A 459 -57.00 9.54 -9.74
CA ASN A 459 -58.22 8.95 -9.15
C ASN A 459 -58.94 7.91 -10.04
N SER A 460 -58.40 7.59 -11.22
CA SER A 460 -58.99 6.55 -12.08
C SER A 460 -57.98 5.98 -13.08
N LEU A 461 -56.96 5.29 -12.58
CA LEU A 461 -56.23 4.30 -13.37
C LEU A 461 -56.69 2.91 -12.90
N PRO A 462 -57.11 2.01 -13.81
CA PRO A 462 -57.27 0.60 -13.49
C PRO A 462 -55.93 0.07 -12.99
N ASN A 463 -55.96 -0.67 -11.89
CA ASN A 463 -54.90 -1.60 -11.51
C ASN A 463 -54.58 -2.51 -12.71
N VAL A 464 -53.53 -2.18 -13.46
CA VAL A 464 -52.83 -3.17 -14.29
C VAL A 464 -51.57 -3.49 -13.52
N ALA A 465 -51.66 -4.53 -12.70
CA ALA A 465 -50.51 -5.11 -12.03
C ALA A 465 -49.50 -5.56 -13.10
N LEU A 466 -48.29 -5.01 -13.06
CA LEU A 466 -47.14 -5.69 -13.66
C LEU A 466 -46.80 -6.90 -12.77
N PRO A 467 -46.64 -8.11 -13.35
CA PRO A 467 -46.39 -9.31 -12.57
C PRO A 467 -45.00 -9.27 -11.93
N LYS A 468 -44.93 -9.80 -10.70
CA LYS A 468 -43.69 -10.01 -9.95
C LYS A 468 -42.77 -11.01 -10.66
N VAL A 469 -41.47 -10.73 -10.54
CA VAL A 469 -40.31 -11.53 -10.95
C VAL A 469 -40.49 -13.03 -10.69
N PRO A 470 -40.13 -13.88 -11.67
CA PRO A 470 -39.10 -14.88 -11.38
C PRO A 470 -37.97 -14.86 -12.43
N SER A 471 -36.74 -14.99 -11.92
CA SER A 471 -35.54 -15.61 -12.53
C SER A 471 -35.57 -16.01 -14.03
N LEU A 472 -34.54 -15.56 -14.79
CA LEU A 472 -33.90 -16.08 -16.04
C LEU A 472 -34.56 -17.31 -16.75
N PRO A 473 -34.57 -17.48 -18.11
CA PRO A 473 -33.65 -16.93 -19.15
C PRO A 473 -34.23 -16.61 -20.59
N LEU A 474 -33.42 -15.92 -21.41
CA LEU A 474 -33.23 -15.96 -22.91
C LEU A 474 -34.35 -15.69 -23.97
N ASN A 475 -34.04 -14.70 -24.84
CA ASN A 475 -34.14 -14.59 -26.33
C ASN A 475 -35.31 -13.89 -27.11
N LEU A 476 -34.98 -12.67 -27.62
CA LEU A 476 -35.26 -12.02 -28.94
C LEU A 476 -36.72 -11.57 -29.33
N PRO A 477 -36.91 -10.59 -30.26
CA PRO A 477 -36.50 -9.17 -30.25
C PRO A 477 -37.68 -8.21 -30.58
N GLN A 478 -37.80 -7.03 -29.94
CA GLN A 478 -38.63 -5.92 -30.44
C GLN A 478 -38.35 -4.60 -29.68
N ILE A 479 -37.76 -3.63 -30.40
CA ILE A 479 -37.76 -2.15 -30.25
C ILE A 479 -37.67 -1.58 -28.81
N PRO A 480 -36.62 -0.81 -28.45
CA PRO A 480 -36.38 -0.43 -27.05
C PRO A 480 -37.43 0.59 -26.53
N SER A 481 -38.11 0.20 -25.46
CA SER A 481 -38.84 1.07 -24.56
C SER A 481 -37.88 1.67 -23.53
N PHE A 482 -37.83 3.00 -23.43
CA PHE A 482 -37.09 3.71 -22.40
C PHE A 482 -37.67 3.40 -21.01
N THR A 483 -36.87 2.85 -20.09
CA THR A 483 -37.17 2.80 -18.65
C THR A 483 -36.09 3.54 -17.89
N THR A 484 -36.50 4.28 -16.85
CA THR A 484 -35.67 5.17 -16.03
C THR A 484 -34.89 4.39 -14.95
N PRO A 485 -33.61 4.74 -14.66
CA PRO A 485 -32.84 4.17 -13.56
C PRO A 485 -33.40 4.52 -12.17
N THR A 486 -33.28 3.59 -11.23
CA THR A 486 -33.90 3.58 -9.89
C THR A 486 -33.37 4.63 -8.89
N TRP A 487 -32.40 5.46 -9.25
CA TRP A 487 -31.90 6.56 -8.40
C TRP A 487 -32.60 7.91 -8.65
N MET A 488 -33.32 8.04 -9.77
CA MET A 488 -34.17 9.20 -10.06
C MET A 488 -35.54 9.05 -9.38
N THR A 489 -35.57 9.31 -8.07
CA THR A 489 -36.85 9.49 -7.37
C THR A 489 -37.36 10.91 -7.63
N SER A 490 -38.54 11.04 -8.24
CA SER A 490 -39.16 12.34 -8.54
C SER A 490 -39.52 13.09 -7.25
N LEU A 491 -38.83 14.21 -7.02
CA LEU A 491 -39.12 15.18 -5.95
C LEU A 491 -39.80 16.42 -6.54
N TYR A 492 -41.05 16.33 -7.00
CA TYR A 492 -41.86 17.51 -7.32
C TYR A 492 -43.29 17.38 -6.80
N ASP A 493 -43.62 18.20 -5.81
CA ASP A 493 -44.90 18.21 -5.08
C ASP A 493 -45.84 19.35 -5.56
N SER A 494 -45.74 19.77 -6.83
CA SER A 494 -46.55 20.86 -7.38
C SER A 494 -46.99 20.64 -8.82
N THR A 495 -47.78 19.60 -9.08
CA THR A 495 -48.37 19.35 -10.41
C THR A 495 -49.52 20.34 -10.67
N ASN A 496 -49.22 21.46 -11.32
CA ASN A 496 -50.20 22.49 -11.67
C ASN A 496 -50.46 22.57 -13.18
N GLY A 497 -49.60 21.94 -14.00
CA GLY A 497 -49.72 21.88 -15.45
C GLY A 497 -50.60 20.74 -15.95
N SER A 498 -50.41 20.42 -17.24
CA SER A 498 -51.01 19.28 -17.93
C SER A 498 -50.01 18.11 -17.97
N ALA A 499 -50.49 16.90 -18.27
CA ALA A 499 -49.61 15.72 -18.29
C ALA A 499 -48.47 15.87 -19.32
N THR A 500 -48.75 16.49 -20.46
CA THR A 500 -47.74 16.71 -21.50
C THR A 500 -46.76 17.85 -21.14
N SER A 501 -47.20 18.91 -20.46
CA SER A 501 -46.30 19.99 -20.06
C SER A 501 -45.33 19.57 -18.95
N GLU A 502 -45.81 18.81 -17.96
CA GLU A 502 -44.98 18.34 -16.85
C GLU A 502 -43.93 17.32 -17.33
N ASP A 503 -44.30 16.40 -18.24
CA ASP A 503 -43.37 15.46 -18.88
C ASP A 503 -42.30 16.19 -19.71
N LEU A 504 -42.68 17.25 -20.43
CA LEU A 504 -41.75 18.11 -21.17
C LEU A 504 -40.71 18.75 -20.24
N PHE A 505 -41.17 19.46 -19.21
CA PHE A 505 -40.27 20.17 -18.30
C PHE A 505 -39.37 19.21 -17.54
N TRP A 506 -39.90 18.06 -17.11
CA TRP A 506 -39.10 17.03 -16.46
C TRP A 506 -38.01 16.48 -17.38
N LYS A 507 -38.31 16.19 -18.65
CA LYS A 507 -37.32 15.71 -19.63
C LYS A 507 -36.22 16.74 -19.91
N LEU A 508 -36.57 18.02 -20.01
CA LEU A 508 -35.60 19.10 -20.20
C LEU A 508 -34.68 19.27 -18.98
N ASP A 509 -35.24 19.26 -17.77
CA ASP A 509 -34.50 19.33 -16.52
C ASP A 509 -33.55 18.12 -16.36
N ALA A 510 -34.06 16.91 -16.62
CA ALA A 510 -33.28 15.68 -16.57
C ALA A 510 -32.11 15.69 -17.56
N LEU A 511 -32.30 16.24 -18.77
CA LEU A 511 -31.23 16.33 -19.77
C LEU A 511 -30.16 17.36 -19.40
N GLN A 512 -30.56 18.49 -18.79
CA GLN A 512 -29.60 19.48 -18.27
C GLN A 512 -28.78 18.91 -17.10
N MET A 513 -29.43 18.23 -16.16
CA MET A 513 -28.73 17.55 -15.06
C MET A 513 -27.78 16.46 -15.58
N PHE A 514 -28.21 15.67 -16.58
CA PHE A 514 -27.35 14.67 -17.20
C PHE A 514 -26.05 15.28 -17.75
N VAL A 515 -26.13 16.33 -18.56
CA VAL A 515 -24.91 16.96 -19.12
C VAL A 515 -24.07 17.64 -18.05
N PHE A 516 -24.69 18.22 -17.02
CA PHE A 516 -23.98 18.79 -15.88
C PHE A 516 -23.18 17.71 -15.12
N ASP A 517 -23.81 16.57 -14.83
CA ASP A 517 -23.20 15.46 -14.08
C ASP A 517 -22.10 14.73 -14.87
N LEU A 518 -22.03 14.90 -16.19
CA LEU A 518 -20.90 14.39 -17.00
C LEU A 518 -19.59 15.09 -16.66
N HIS A 519 -19.62 16.34 -16.18
CA HIS A 519 -18.43 17.14 -15.85
C HIS A 519 -17.37 17.14 -16.97
N TRP A 520 -17.80 17.48 -18.19
CA TRP A 520 -16.93 17.36 -19.36
C TRP A 520 -15.64 18.18 -19.18
N PRO A 521 -14.45 17.56 -19.37
CA PRO A 521 -13.18 18.19 -19.01
C PRO A 521 -12.72 19.28 -19.99
N GLU A 522 -13.11 19.17 -21.27
CA GLU A 522 -12.87 20.23 -22.26
C GLU A 522 -13.90 21.37 -22.14
N PRO A 523 -13.48 22.59 -21.76
CA PRO A 523 -14.40 23.68 -21.48
C PRO A 523 -15.16 24.15 -22.73
N GLU A 524 -14.55 24.07 -23.91
CA GLU A 524 -15.18 24.48 -25.17
C GLU A 524 -16.36 23.56 -25.53
N PHE A 525 -16.16 22.25 -25.42
CA PHE A 525 -17.21 21.28 -25.69
C PHE A 525 -18.29 21.29 -24.59
N ALA A 526 -17.89 21.42 -23.32
CA ALA A 526 -18.83 21.58 -22.21
C ALA A 526 -19.76 22.78 -22.42
N HIS A 527 -19.19 23.94 -22.79
CA HIS A 527 -19.94 25.15 -23.07
C HIS A 527 -20.84 24.99 -24.31
N HIS A 528 -20.35 24.33 -25.37
CA HIS A 528 -21.15 24.04 -26.56
C HIS A 528 -22.36 23.15 -26.23
N LEU A 529 -22.19 22.10 -25.41
CA LEU A 529 -23.30 21.26 -24.96
C LEU A 529 -24.30 22.05 -24.11
N GLU A 530 -23.81 22.85 -23.16
CA GLU A 530 -24.65 23.69 -22.31
C GLU A 530 -25.47 24.70 -23.14
N GLN A 531 -24.82 25.41 -24.07
CA GLN A 531 -25.46 26.38 -24.96
C GLN A 531 -26.52 25.69 -25.83
N ARG A 532 -26.20 24.52 -26.40
CA ARG A 532 -27.12 23.72 -27.19
C ARG A 532 -28.36 23.32 -26.39
N LEU A 533 -28.18 22.87 -25.14
CA LEU A 533 -29.30 22.50 -24.26
C LEU A 533 -30.18 23.69 -23.89
N LYS A 534 -29.58 24.87 -23.67
CA LYS A 534 -30.34 26.12 -23.40
C LYS A 534 -31.18 26.55 -24.60
N LEU A 535 -30.62 26.50 -25.81
CA LEU A 535 -31.36 26.79 -27.05
C LEU A 535 -32.49 25.79 -27.27
N MET A 536 -32.19 24.49 -27.13
CA MET A 536 -33.20 23.44 -27.24
C MET A 536 -34.33 23.61 -26.21
N ALA A 537 -34.00 23.91 -24.95
CA ALA A 537 -35.02 24.19 -23.93
C ALA A 537 -35.87 25.41 -24.30
N THR A 538 -35.25 26.47 -24.83
CA THR A 538 -35.97 27.68 -25.27
C THR A 538 -36.95 27.37 -26.40
N ASP A 539 -36.50 26.67 -27.45
CA ASP A 539 -37.33 26.30 -28.60
C ASP A 539 -38.50 25.38 -28.21
N MET A 540 -38.24 24.39 -27.34
CA MET A 540 -39.25 23.44 -26.89
C MET A 540 -40.30 24.11 -25.99
N ILE A 541 -39.88 25.00 -25.09
CA ILE A 541 -40.80 25.78 -24.24
C ILE A 541 -41.62 26.75 -25.10
N GLU A 542 -40.99 27.44 -26.05
CA GLU A 542 -41.69 28.35 -26.96
C GLU A 542 -42.73 27.61 -27.81
N ALA A 543 -42.38 26.44 -28.34
CA ALA A 543 -43.31 25.58 -29.07
C ALA A 543 -44.50 25.13 -28.21
N CYS A 544 -44.25 24.76 -26.95
CA CYS A 544 -45.28 24.42 -25.98
C CYS A 544 -46.23 25.61 -25.72
N VAL A 545 -45.67 26.81 -25.50
CA VAL A 545 -46.43 28.04 -25.26
C VAL A 545 -47.27 28.43 -26.47
N LYS A 546 -46.68 28.43 -27.68
CA LYS A 546 -47.38 28.76 -28.94
C LYS A 546 -48.58 27.84 -29.16
N ARG A 547 -48.41 26.53 -28.97
CA ARG A 547 -49.49 25.55 -29.13
C ARG A 547 -50.55 25.65 -28.05
N THR A 548 -50.15 25.83 -26.80
CA THR A 548 -51.09 26.06 -25.68
C THR A 548 -51.95 27.29 -25.94
N ARG A 549 -51.35 28.37 -26.46
CA ARG A 549 -52.08 29.57 -26.87
C ARG A 549 -53.08 29.31 -27.99
N ILE A 550 -52.68 28.61 -29.05
CA ILE A 550 -53.60 28.25 -30.17
C ILE A 550 -54.77 27.40 -29.65
N ALA A 551 -54.48 26.40 -28.81
CA ALA A 551 -55.51 25.56 -28.19
C ALA A 551 -56.44 26.36 -27.28
N PHE A 552 -55.90 27.33 -26.52
CA PHE A 552 -56.68 28.25 -25.70
C PHE A 552 -57.61 29.13 -26.53
N GLU A 553 -57.11 29.77 -27.60
CA GLU A 553 -57.90 30.62 -28.49
C GLU A 553 -59.04 29.82 -29.17
N LEU A 554 -58.75 28.60 -29.64
CA LEU A 554 -59.77 27.70 -30.21
C LEU A 554 -60.85 27.29 -29.20
N LYS A 555 -60.45 27.01 -27.95
CA LYS A 555 -61.38 26.60 -26.88
C LYS A 555 -62.20 27.78 -26.36
N LEU A 556 -61.61 28.99 -26.36
CA LEU A 556 -62.30 30.24 -26.06
C LEU A 556 -63.35 30.59 -27.13
N GLN A 557 -63.06 30.36 -28.41
CA GLN A 557 -64.03 30.55 -29.49
C GLN A 557 -65.20 29.55 -29.44
N LYS A 558 -64.95 28.32 -29.00
CA LYS A 558 -65.97 27.26 -28.87
C LYS A 558 -66.80 27.35 -27.58
N THR A 559 -66.35 28.10 -26.57
CA THR A 559 -67.10 28.27 -25.32
C THR A 559 -68.21 29.30 -25.55
N ASN A 560 -69.44 28.80 -25.73
CA ASN A 560 -70.62 29.65 -25.80
C ASN A 560 -70.75 30.49 -24.53
N LYS A 561 -71.21 31.74 -24.70
CA LYS A 561 -71.56 32.69 -23.63
C LYS A 561 -72.72 32.15 -22.79
N SER A 562 -72.47 31.13 -21.98
CA SER A 562 -73.40 30.68 -20.95
C SER A 562 -73.45 31.75 -19.86
N THR A 563 -74.63 31.99 -19.30
CA THR A 563 -74.88 32.96 -18.22
C THR A 563 -74.22 32.59 -16.88
N ASP A 564 -73.64 31.40 -16.77
CA ASP A 564 -72.79 31.03 -15.64
C ASP A 564 -71.38 31.59 -15.87
N LEU A 565 -71.03 32.65 -15.14
CA LEU A 565 -69.73 33.35 -15.13
C LEU A 565 -68.55 32.46 -14.62
N ARG A 566 -68.56 31.15 -14.90
CA ARG A 566 -67.53 30.20 -14.46
C ARG A 566 -66.57 29.86 -15.59
N ILE A 567 -65.28 30.08 -15.36
CA ILE A 567 -64.20 29.69 -16.28
C ILE A 567 -64.07 28.16 -16.26
N PRO A 568 -64.10 27.48 -17.42
CA PRO A 568 -63.86 26.04 -17.50
C PRO A 568 -62.47 25.65 -16.95
N ALA A 569 -62.42 24.58 -16.14
CA ALA A 569 -61.19 24.10 -15.51
C ALA A 569 -60.03 23.89 -16.50
N SER A 570 -60.33 23.48 -17.74
CA SER A 570 -59.30 23.31 -18.78
C SER A 570 -58.63 24.60 -19.23
N LEU A 571 -59.34 25.74 -19.19
CA LEU A 571 -58.73 27.04 -19.48
C LEU A 571 -57.80 27.47 -18.33
N CYS A 572 -58.15 27.13 -17.08
CA CYS A 572 -57.27 27.33 -15.94
C CYS A 572 -56.01 26.46 -16.04
N THR A 573 -56.13 25.19 -16.47
CA THR A 573 -54.96 24.32 -16.73
C THR A 573 -54.05 24.91 -17.80
N MET A 574 -54.60 25.38 -18.92
CA MET A 574 -53.82 26.05 -19.98
C MET A 574 -53.09 27.29 -19.45
N PHE A 575 -53.74 28.10 -18.60
CA PHE A 575 -53.10 29.26 -17.98
C PHE A 575 -51.98 28.85 -17.01
N ASN A 576 -52.19 27.79 -16.23
CA ASN A 576 -51.16 27.24 -15.35
C ASN A 576 -49.94 26.74 -16.15
N VAL A 577 -50.15 26.09 -17.30
CA VAL A 577 -49.06 25.67 -18.20
C VAL A 577 -48.25 26.88 -18.66
N LEU A 578 -48.88 28.00 -18.99
CA LEU A 578 -48.17 29.24 -19.38
C LEU A 578 -47.38 29.87 -18.22
N VAL A 579 -47.95 29.88 -17.01
CA VAL A 579 -47.28 30.38 -15.81
C VAL A 579 -46.09 29.50 -15.44
N ASP A 580 -46.25 28.18 -15.55
CA ASP A 580 -45.19 27.22 -15.27
C ASP A 580 -44.10 27.29 -16.34
N ALA A 581 -44.46 27.38 -17.62
CA ALA A 581 -43.52 27.65 -18.71
C ALA A 581 -42.65 28.89 -18.42
N LYS A 582 -43.27 30.00 -17.98
CA LYS A 582 -42.53 31.21 -17.60
C LYS A 582 -41.54 30.95 -16.45
N LYS A 583 -41.94 30.18 -15.44
CA LYS A 583 -41.08 29.82 -14.30
C LYS A 583 -39.91 28.93 -14.77
N GLN A 584 -40.18 27.96 -15.64
CA GLN A 584 -39.17 27.05 -16.17
C GLN A 584 -38.22 27.74 -17.14
N THR A 585 -38.67 28.71 -17.96
CA THR A 585 -37.76 29.53 -18.80
C THR A 585 -36.74 30.27 -17.94
N ALA A 586 -37.17 30.83 -16.81
CA ALA A 586 -36.25 31.50 -15.88
C ALA A 586 -35.25 30.55 -15.20
N LYS A 587 -35.50 29.24 -15.21
CA LYS A 587 -34.61 28.22 -14.62
C LYS A 587 -33.70 27.60 -15.68
N LEU A 588 -34.27 27.17 -16.81
CA LEU A 588 -33.63 26.31 -17.81
C LEU A 588 -32.97 27.10 -18.96
N CYS A 589 -33.33 28.37 -19.16
CA CYS A 589 -32.93 29.16 -20.34
C CYS A 589 -32.04 30.37 -20.02
N ILE A 590 -31.45 30.48 -18.81
CA ILE A 590 -30.54 31.59 -18.51
C ILE A 590 -29.27 31.44 -19.36
N LEU A 591 -29.18 32.26 -20.41
CA LEU A 591 -28.00 32.46 -21.24
C LEU A 591 -27.15 33.58 -20.61
N ASP A 592 -25.83 33.42 -20.56
CA ASP A 592 -24.94 34.51 -20.18
C ASP A 592 -25.05 35.64 -21.22
N GLY A 593 -25.07 36.89 -20.74
CA GLY A 593 -25.52 38.10 -21.46
C GLY A 593 -24.66 38.58 -22.63
N GLY A 594 -24.40 37.71 -23.61
CA GLY A 594 -23.71 38.03 -24.86
C GLY A 594 -24.33 37.39 -26.12
N GLN A 595 -25.45 36.67 -25.99
CA GLN A 595 -26.16 36.00 -27.09
C GLN A 595 -27.68 36.21 -26.99
N GLU A 596 -28.11 37.46 -26.83
CA GLU A 596 -29.52 37.86 -27.04
C GLU A 596 -29.86 37.99 -28.52
#